data_AF-A0A954XFI7-F1
#
_entry.id   AF-A0A954XFI7-F1
#
_cell.length_a   1.000
_cell.length_b   1.000
_cell.length_c   1.000
_cell.angle_alpha   90.00
_cell.angle_beta   90.00
_cell.angle_gamma   90.00
#
_symmetry.space_group_name_H-M   'P 1'
#
loop_
_entity.id
_entity.type
_entity.pdbx_description
1 polymer ?
#
loop_
_entity_poly.entity_id
_entity_poly.type
_entity_poly.pdbx_seq_one_letter_code
_entity_poly.pdbx_strand_id
1 'polypeptide(L)'
;MSNALKSLIASGTKLWLDSIDPQLVQENRALGATGATSNPVIVSDLIKTGRFDSDLEHYLDQGLDDDEIAWRVTDQLVTSAQHVFQDVWQE
;
A
#
# COMPACT_ATOMS: atom_id res chain seq x y z
N MET A 1 -6.24 -16.73 -9.53
CA MET A 1 -7.10 -16.53 -8.35
C MET A 1 -7.63 -17.88 -7.89
N SER A 2 -7.33 -18.29 -6.65
CA SER A 2 -7.77 -19.59 -6.12
C SER A 2 -9.30 -19.65 -6.02
N ASN A 3 -9.88 -20.84 -6.11
CA ASN A 3 -11.34 -21.02 -5.99
C ASN A 3 -11.88 -20.54 -4.63
N ALA A 4 -11.05 -20.52 -3.58
CA ALA A 4 -11.43 -20.07 -2.24
C ALA A 4 -11.67 -18.55 -2.16
N LEU A 5 -10.77 -17.72 -2.71
CA LEU A 5 -10.94 -16.26 -2.69
C LEU A 5 -12.16 -15.82 -3.49
N LYS A 6 -12.40 -16.44 -4.64
CA LYS A 6 -13.62 -16.21 -5.44
C LYS A 6 -14.89 -16.53 -4.65
N SER A 7 -14.89 -17.65 -3.91
CA SER A 7 -16.03 -18.05 -3.09
C SER A 7 -16.32 -17.04 -1.97
N LEU A 8 -15.27 -16.52 -1.30
CA LEU A 8 -15.42 -15.50 -0.26
C LEU A 8 -15.97 -14.19 -0.82
N ILE A 9 -15.47 -13.74 -1.98
CA ILE A 9 -15.98 -12.54 -2.64
C ILE A 9 -17.44 -12.73 -3.06
N ALA A 10 -17.77 -13.90 -3.63
CA ALA A 10 -19.14 -14.24 -4.04
C ALA A 10 -20.12 -14.30 -2.87
N SER A 11 -19.64 -14.56 -1.64
CA SER A 11 -20.47 -14.51 -0.44
C SER A 11 -20.66 -13.09 0.11
N GLY A 12 -20.15 -12.06 -0.57
CA GLY A 12 -20.24 -10.65 -0.17
C GLY A 12 -19.10 -10.16 0.73
N THR A 13 -18.04 -10.95 0.91
CA THR A 13 -16.87 -10.52 1.71
C THR A 13 -16.06 -9.47 0.96
N LYS A 14 -15.75 -8.35 1.62
CA LYS A 14 -14.79 -7.36 1.11
C LYS A 14 -13.37 -7.84 1.38
N LEU A 15 -12.69 -8.32 0.35
CA LEU A 15 -11.28 -8.71 0.42
C LEU A 15 -10.40 -7.47 0.52
N TRP A 16 -9.55 -7.40 1.55
CA TRP A 16 -8.57 -6.33 1.75
C TRP A 16 -7.17 -6.93 1.84
N LEU A 17 -6.19 -6.25 1.24
CA LEU A 17 -4.78 -6.61 1.35
C LEU A 17 -4.19 -6.01 2.63
N ASP A 18 -3.52 -6.82 3.45
CA ASP A 18 -2.80 -6.33 4.63
C ASP A 18 -1.38 -5.82 4.31
N SER A 19 -1.30 -4.89 3.36
CA SER A 19 -0.07 -4.25 2.89
C SER A 19 -0.41 -3.09 1.96
N ILE A 20 0.47 -2.09 1.91
CA ILE A 20 0.50 -1.02 0.91
C ILE A 20 1.72 -1.11 -0.02
N ASP A 21 2.36 -2.28 -0.13
CA ASP A 21 3.40 -2.49 -1.15
C ASP A 21 2.80 -2.19 -2.54
N PRO A 22 3.39 -1.26 -3.32
CA PRO A 22 2.84 -0.88 -4.62
C PRO A 22 2.61 -2.07 -5.57
N GLN A 23 3.48 -3.08 -5.52
CA GLN A 23 3.34 -4.26 -6.37
C GLN A 23 2.19 -5.14 -5.88
N LEU A 24 2.14 -5.44 -4.58
CA LEU A 24 1.08 -6.28 -4.01
C LEU A 24 -0.30 -5.63 -4.14
N VAL A 25 -0.39 -4.30 -4.04
CA VAL A 25 -1.64 -3.56 -4.23
C VAL A 25 -2.20 -3.81 -5.64
N GLN A 26 -1.37 -3.69 -6.68
CA GLN A 26 -1.77 -3.96 -8.07
C GLN A 26 -2.19 -5.43 -8.26
N GLU A 27 -1.37 -6.36 -7.78
CA GLU A 27 -1.64 -7.80 -7.88
C GLU A 27 -2.95 -8.18 -7.17
N ASN A 28 -3.18 -7.68 -5.95
CA ASN A 28 -4.37 -8.00 -5.17
C ASN A 28 -5.61 -7.30 -5.72
N ARG A 29 -5.49 -6.09 -6.27
CA ARG A 29 -6.59 -5.44 -6.99
C ARG A 29 -7.06 -6.30 -8.16
N ALA A 30 -6.12 -6.86 -8.94
CA ALA A 30 -6.43 -7.79 -10.03
C ALA A 30 -7.04 -9.11 -9.53
N LEU A 31 -6.81 -9.47 -8.27
CA LEU A 31 -7.43 -10.62 -7.60
C LEU A 31 -8.79 -10.32 -6.94
N GLY A 32 -9.29 -9.08 -7.05
CA GLY A 32 -10.60 -8.68 -6.51
C GLY A 32 -10.55 -8.06 -5.11
N ALA A 33 -9.36 -7.66 -4.63
CA ALA A 33 -9.30 -6.83 -3.44
C ALA A 33 -9.98 -5.47 -3.67
N THR A 34 -10.61 -4.97 -2.62
CA THR A 34 -11.42 -3.74 -2.60
C THR A 34 -10.82 -2.66 -1.70
N GLY A 35 -9.67 -2.95 -1.10
CA GLY A 35 -8.94 -2.04 -0.23
C GLY A 35 -7.62 -2.64 0.22
N ALA A 36 -6.85 -1.84 0.94
CA ALA A 36 -5.58 -2.19 1.54
C ALA A 36 -5.43 -1.52 2.91
N THR A 37 -4.63 -2.11 3.80
CA THR A 37 -4.28 -1.54 5.10
C THR A 37 -2.79 -1.27 5.23
N SER A 38 -2.48 -0.26 6.04
CA SER A 38 -1.13 0.09 6.44
C SER A 38 -1.03 0.13 7.96
N ASN A 39 0.18 -0.06 8.47
CA ASN A 39 0.56 0.21 9.85
C ASN A 39 2.07 0.52 9.90
N PRO A 40 2.61 1.04 11.01
CA PRO A 40 4.03 1.40 11.09
C PRO A 40 5.00 0.24 10.80
N VAL A 41 4.64 -1.01 11.13
CA VAL A 41 5.50 -2.17 10.87
C VAL A 41 5.57 -2.46 9.37
N ILE A 42 4.44 -2.41 8.66
CA ILE A 42 4.39 -2.57 7.19
C ILE A 42 5.29 -1.52 6.52
N VAL A 43 5.16 -0.24 6.91
CA VAL A 43 5.98 0.84 6.32
C VAL A 43 7.47 0.64 6.65
N SER A 44 7.78 0.31 7.90
CA SER A 44 9.17 0.03 8.32
C SER A 44 9.78 -1.12 7.52
N ASP A 45 9.04 -2.19 7.29
CA ASP A 45 9.54 -3.35 6.54
C ASP A 45 9.68 -3.04 5.05
N LEU A 46 8.81 -2.20 4.48
CA LEU A 46 8.96 -1.69 3.11
C LEU A 46 10.22 -0.83 2.96
N ILE A 47 10.49 0.07 3.91
CA ILE A 47 11.71 0.89 3.93
C ILE A 47 12.96 0.00 3.98
N LYS A 48 12.99 -1.01 4.86
CA LYS A 48 14.12 -1.96 5.01
C LYS A 48 14.45 -2.75 3.74
N THR A 49 13.56 -2.80 2.75
CA THR A 49 13.86 -3.44 1.46
C THR A 49 14.92 -2.68 0.64
N GLY A 50 15.19 -1.42 0.96
CA GLY A 50 16.06 -0.53 0.19
C GLY A 50 15.42 0.06 -1.08
N ARG A 51 14.16 -0.31 -1.38
CA ARG A 51 13.45 0.17 -2.59
C ARG A 51 13.18 1.67 -2.59
N PHE A 52 13.25 2.31 -1.43
CA PHE A 52 12.95 3.72 -1.22
C PHE A 52 14.20 4.55 -0.89
N ASP A 53 15.40 3.97 -0.94
CA ASP A 53 16.63 4.65 -0.50
C ASP A 53 16.88 5.95 -1.26
N SER A 54 16.61 5.99 -2.57
CA SER A 54 16.73 7.22 -3.36
C SER A 54 15.74 8.31 -2.94
N ASP A 55 14.52 7.94 -2.51
CA ASP A 55 13.53 8.91 -2.00
C ASP A 55 13.97 9.42 -0.62
N LEU A 56 14.49 8.51 0.23
CA LEU A 56 15.01 8.85 1.55
C LEU A 56 16.22 9.79 1.48
N GLU A 57 17.18 9.51 0.59
CA GLU A 57 18.31 10.41 0.31
C GLU A 57 17.83 11.78 -0.13
N HIS A 58 16.84 11.85 -1.02
CA HIS A 58 16.25 13.11 -1.45
C HIS A 58 15.61 13.90 -0.31
N TYR A 59 14.88 13.23 0.59
CA TYR A 59 14.28 13.89 1.75
C TYR A 59 15.32 14.35 2.78
N LEU A 60 16.38 13.56 2.98
CA LEU A 60 17.51 13.96 3.83
C LEU A 60 18.24 15.19 3.26
N ASP A 61 18.44 15.26 1.94
CA ASP A 61 19.02 16.44 1.26
C ASP A 61 18.16 17.70 1.42
N GLN A 62 16.85 17.56 1.66
CA GLN A 62 15.94 18.66 1.99
C GLN A 62 16.03 19.10 3.46
N GLY A 63 16.76 18.37 4.30
CA GLY A 63 16.91 18.64 5.73
C GLY A 63 15.71 18.24 6.58
N LEU A 64 14.87 17.31 6.09
CA LEU A 64 13.74 16.76 6.83
C LEU A 64 14.23 15.87 7.98
N ASP A 65 13.50 15.87 9.09
CA ASP A 65 13.77 14.96 10.21
C ASP A 65 13.13 13.57 10.03
N ASP A 66 13.46 12.63 10.92
CA ASP A 66 13.00 11.23 10.85
C ASP A 66 11.46 11.12 10.86
N ASP A 67 10.78 11.96 11.65
CA ASP A 67 9.32 11.94 11.77
C ASP A 67 8.67 12.49 10.49
N GLU A 68 9.21 13.57 9.94
CA GLU A 68 8.78 14.15 8.67
C GLU A 68 8.98 13.16 7.51
N ILE A 69 10.13 12.49 7.45
CA ILE A 69 10.42 11.48 6.43
C ILE A 69 9.46 10.29 6.56
N ALA A 70 9.24 9.77 7.77
CA ALA A 70 8.32 8.67 8.00
C ALA A 70 6.89 9.01 7.54
N TRP A 71 6.43 10.24 7.80
CA TRP A 71 5.15 10.73 7.30
C TRP A 71 5.11 10.84 5.78
N ARG A 72 6.15 11.40 5.14
CA ARG A 72 6.23 11.55 3.68
C ARG A 72 6.15 10.21 2.96
N VAL A 73 6.93 9.23 3.41
CA VAL A 73 6.95 7.88 2.83
C VAL A 73 5.60 7.20 3.03
N THR A 74 5.02 7.31 4.22
CA THR A 74 3.70 6.74 4.50
C THR A 74 2.62 7.35 3.60
N ASP A 75 2.60 8.67 3.49
CA ASP A 75 1.63 9.41 2.66
C ASP A 75 1.76 9.06 1.18
N GLN A 76 2.98 8.99 0.65
CA GLN A 76 3.27 8.59 -0.72
C GLN A 76 2.71 7.18 -1.02
N LEU A 77 2.97 6.21 -0.15
CA LEU A 77 2.52 4.83 -0.33
C LEU A 77 1.00 4.69 -0.20
N VAL A 78 0.39 5.33 0.80
CA VAL A 78 -1.06 5.32 1.01
C VAL A 78 -1.79 6.01 -0.13
N THR A 79 -1.32 7.19 -0.56
CA THR A 79 -1.88 7.92 -1.70
C THR A 79 -1.79 7.08 -2.98
N SER A 80 -0.67 6.39 -3.20
CA SER A 80 -0.53 5.49 -4.35
C SER A 80 -1.55 4.35 -4.29
N ALA A 81 -1.78 3.75 -3.12
CA ALA A 81 -2.82 2.73 -2.96
C ALA A 81 -4.24 3.29 -3.18
N GLN A 82 -4.52 4.49 -2.67
CA GLN A 82 -5.80 5.17 -2.87
C GLN A 82 -6.11 5.37 -4.36
N HIS A 83 -5.14 5.78 -5.17
CA HIS A 83 -5.33 5.90 -6.62
C HIS A 83 -5.73 4.57 -7.27
N VAL A 84 -5.17 3.44 -6.84
CA VAL A 84 -5.52 2.10 -7.38
C VAL A 84 -6.94 1.69 -7.00
N PHE A 85 -7.39 2.05 -5.80
CA PHE A 85 -8.72 1.72 -5.31
C PHE A 85 -9.77 2.82 -5.57
N GLN A 86 -9.41 3.88 -6.30
CA GLN A 86 -10.31 5.01 -6.54
C GLN A 86 -11.61 4.59 -7.20
N ASP A 87 -11.53 3.80 -8.27
CA ASP A 87 -12.71 3.30 -8.98
C ASP A 87 -13.62 2.46 -8.06
N VAL A 88 -13.02 1.63 -7.20
CA VAL A 88 -13.75 0.79 -6.24
C VAL A 88 -14.49 1.63 -5.19
N TRP A 89 -13.92 2.77 -4.81
CA TRP A 89 -14.55 3.67 -3.83
C TRP A 89 -15.70 4.50 -4.44
N GLN A 90 -15.67 4.74 -5.76
CA GLN A 90 -16.68 5.54 -6.46
C GLN A 90 -17.93 4.74 -6.87
N GLU A 91 -17.84 3.40 -6.88
CA GLU A 91 -18.95 2.46 -7.13
C GLU A 91 -19.88 2.27 -5.92
#